data_AF-A0AAJ3P5K2-F1
#
_entry.id   AF-A0AAJ3P5K2-F1
#
_cell.length_a   1.000
_cell.length_b   1.000
_cell.length_c   1.000
_cell.angle_alpha   90.00
_cell.angle_beta   90.00
_cell.angle_gamma   90.00
#
_symmetry.space_group_name_H-M   'P 1'
#
loop_
_entity.id
_entity.type
_entity.pdbx_description
1 polymer ?
#
loop_
_entity_poly.entity_id
_entity_poly.type
_entity_poly.pdbx_seq_one_letter_code
_entity_poly.pdbx_strand_id
1 'polypeptide(L)'
;MTELWIGPDGVAIDREPLPRGAEVWDMYGPLNTRYVYLVENGRPAAYPERSLPWVENPAAYHQFLVVGDCVHIRAAYECSEDAVLRRDLDDLVDIGYYRWDAPIFRGTVAPAFGDPGGATQLLLPLPLTFYLRLGLVRELAVPGASA
;
A
#
# COMPACT_ATOMS: atom_id res chain seq x y z
N MET A 1 -10.24 -19.08 12.65
CA MET A 1 -11.02 -18.11 13.43
C MET A 1 -10.84 -16.80 12.71
N THR A 2 -11.88 -16.32 12.03
CA THR A 2 -11.84 -15.11 11.20
C THR A 2 -11.82 -13.94 12.17
N GLU A 3 -10.65 -13.36 12.41
CA GLU A 3 -10.56 -12.16 13.27
C GLU A 3 -11.15 -10.98 12.49
N LEU A 4 -12.37 -10.63 12.90
CA LEU A 4 -13.15 -9.52 12.39
C LEU A 4 -12.46 -8.20 12.74
N TRP A 5 -12.47 -7.30 11.77
CA TRP A 5 -12.01 -5.94 11.94
C TRP A 5 -13.10 -5.07 12.52
N ILE A 6 -12.74 -4.21 13.46
CA ILE A 6 -13.65 -3.19 14.00
C ILE A 6 -13.25 -1.86 13.37
N GLY A 7 -14.15 -1.27 12.60
CA GLY A 7 -14.00 0.08 12.06
C GLY A 7 -13.91 1.13 13.17
N PRO A 8 -13.51 2.38 12.84
CA PRO A 8 -13.43 3.49 13.80
C PRO A 8 -14.77 3.82 14.49
N ASP A 9 -15.88 3.31 13.95
CA ASP A 9 -17.25 3.37 14.47
C ASP A 9 -17.66 2.14 15.31
N GLY A 10 -16.77 1.16 15.49
CA GLY A 10 -17.10 -0.07 16.19
C GLY A 10 -17.71 -1.16 15.32
N VAL A 11 -17.85 -0.93 14.00
CA VAL A 11 -18.58 -1.85 13.12
C VAL A 11 -17.66 -2.92 12.55
N ALA A 12 -18.12 -4.17 12.60
CA ALA A 12 -17.43 -5.29 12.01
C ALA A 12 -17.41 -5.18 10.48
N ILE A 13 -16.22 -5.08 9.89
CA ILE A 13 -16.05 -4.99 8.44
C ILE A 13 -15.79 -6.39 7.89
N ASP A 14 -16.68 -6.87 7.02
CA ASP A 14 -16.53 -8.16 6.36
C ASP A 14 -15.49 -8.03 5.22
N ARG A 15 -14.43 -8.84 5.27
CA ARG A 15 -13.37 -8.85 4.26
C ARG A 15 -13.63 -9.95 3.24
N GLU A 16 -13.23 -9.70 2.01
CA GLU A 16 -13.00 -10.78 1.04
C GLU A 16 -12.06 -11.82 1.67
N PRO A 17 -12.37 -13.13 1.61
CA PRO A 17 -11.51 -14.16 2.16
C PRO A 17 -10.15 -14.16 1.44
N LEU A 18 -9.08 -13.87 2.18
CA LEU A 18 -7.73 -13.83 1.64
C LEU A 18 -7.05 -15.22 1.73
N PRO A 19 -6.20 -15.57 0.75
CA PRO A 19 -5.36 -16.76 0.84
C PRO A 19 -4.49 -16.77 2.10
N ARG A 20 -4.22 -17.94 2.66
CA ARG A 20 -3.27 -18.08 3.78
C ARG A 20 -1.90 -17.58 3.34
N GLY A 21 -1.31 -16.67 4.12
CA GLY A 21 0.00 -16.08 3.82
C GLY A 21 -0.04 -14.95 2.80
N ALA A 22 -1.24 -14.47 2.42
CA ALA A 22 -1.39 -13.26 1.63
C ALA A 22 -0.72 -12.08 2.33
N GLU A 23 0.08 -11.33 1.58
CA GLU A 23 0.62 -10.06 2.02
C GLU A 23 -0.36 -8.94 1.69
N VAL A 24 -0.63 -8.10 2.69
CA VAL A 24 -1.55 -6.97 2.56
C VAL A 24 -0.84 -5.70 3.01
N TRP A 25 -0.98 -4.67 2.19
CA TRP A 25 -0.52 -3.33 2.49
C TRP A 25 -1.71 -2.42 2.76
N ASP A 26 -1.51 -1.38 3.55
CA ASP A 26 -2.51 -0.32 3.70
C ASP A 26 -1.88 1.07 3.77
N MET A 27 -2.71 2.10 3.67
CA MET A 27 -2.27 3.49 3.77
C MET A 27 -3.44 4.45 4.02
N TYR A 28 -3.10 5.69 4.37
CA TYR A 28 -4.00 6.84 4.31
C TYR A 28 -3.50 7.84 3.26
N GLY A 29 -4.39 8.38 2.42
CA GLY A 29 -4.10 9.48 1.50
C GLY A 29 -4.07 9.09 0.02
N PRO A 30 -3.39 9.88 -0.84
CA PRO A 30 -3.39 9.66 -2.28
C PRO A 30 -2.46 8.54 -2.72
N LEU A 31 -2.86 7.80 -3.77
CA LEU A 31 -2.15 6.64 -4.30
C LEU A 31 -0.80 6.95 -4.96
N ASN A 32 -0.47 8.23 -5.17
CA ASN A 32 0.83 8.65 -5.71
C ASN A 32 1.97 8.58 -4.68
N THR A 33 1.70 8.03 -3.48
CA THR A 33 2.70 7.75 -2.45
C THR A 33 3.62 6.58 -2.82
N ARG A 34 4.80 6.54 -2.21
CA ARG A 34 5.68 5.35 -2.15
C ARG A 34 5.71 4.69 -0.78
N TYR A 35 4.99 5.25 0.19
CA TYR A 35 4.94 4.75 1.55
C TYR A 35 3.62 4.03 1.79
N VAL A 36 3.71 2.77 2.19
CA VAL A 36 2.60 1.92 2.62
C VAL A 36 2.97 1.23 3.91
N TYR A 37 2.00 0.69 4.64
CA TYR A 37 2.25 -0.04 5.88
C TYR A 37 1.87 -1.51 5.71
N LEU A 38 2.60 -2.39 6.38
CA LEU A 38 2.31 -3.82 6.37
C LEU A 38 1.13 -4.11 7.31
N VAL A 39 0.16 -4.89 6.85
CA VAL A 39 -0.92 -5.43 7.69
C VAL A 39 -0.45 -6.76 8.28
N GLU A 40 0.08 -6.70 9.51
CA GLU A 40 0.71 -7.85 10.17
C GLU A 40 -0.32 -8.75 10.85
N ASN A 41 -0.26 -10.06 10.56
CA ASN A 41 -1.22 -11.05 11.07
C ASN A 41 -2.70 -10.68 10.82
N GLY A 42 -2.95 -10.00 9.70
CA GLY A 42 -4.30 -9.56 9.36
C GLY A 42 -4.77 -8.34 10.12
N ARG A 43 -3.93 -7.68 10.94
CA ARG A 43 -4.24 -6.44 11.68
C ARG A 43 -3.31 -5.31 11.26
N PRO A 44 -3.78 -4.08 11.03
CA PRO A 44 -2.89 -2.97 10.75
C PRO A 44 -2.41 -2.33 12.01
N ALA A 45 -1.45 -1.46 11.78
CA ALA A 45 -1.15 -0.37 12.69
C ALA A 45 -2.37 0.54 12.91
N ALA A 46 -2.62 0.86 14.17
CA ALA A 46 -3.48 1.96 14.58
C ALA A 46 -2.93 3.29 14.05
N TYR A 47 -3.79 4.32 13.96
CA TYR A 47 -3.38 5.62 13.41
C TYR A 47 -2.14 6.24 14.09
N PRO A 48 -2.03 6.26 15.44
CA PRO A 48 -0.85 6.82 16.11
C PRO A 48 0.44 6.00 15.88
N GLU A 49 0.34 4.71 15.54
CA GLU A 49 1.52 3.90 15.25
C GLU A 49 2.17 4.31 13.90
N ARG A 50 1.48 5.12 13.10
CA ARG A 50 1.90 5.57 11.75
C ARG A 50 2.62 6.91 11.76
N SER A 51 2.61 7.63 12.88
CA SER A 51 3.18 8.97 13.06
C SER A 51 2.92 9.91 11.87
N LEU A 52 1.64 10.13 11.55
CA LEU A 52 1.23 11.00 10.45
C LEU A 52 0.94 12.43 10.95
N PRO A 53 1.25 13.48 10.18
CA PRO A 53 0.97 14.87 10.60
C PRO A 53 -0.50 15.27 10.46
N TRP A 54 -1.35 14.37 9.99
CA TRP A 54 -2.73 14.65 9.61
C TRP A 54 -3.70 14.14 10.68
N VAL A 55 -4.95 14.62 10.61
CA VAL A 55 -6.04 14.04 11.40
C VAL A 55 -6.50 12.76 10.70
N GLU A 56 -6.82 11.72 11.48
CA GLU A 56 -7.36 10.48 10.94
C GLU A 56 -8.61 10.74 10.10
N ASN A 57 -8.57 10.26 8.85
CA ASN A 57 -9.69 10.34 7.92
C ASN A 57 -9.95 8.96 7.32
N PRO A 58 -10.98 8.24 7.80
CA PRO A 58 -11.33 6.92 7.27
C PRO A 58 -11.66 6.92 5.76
N ALA A 59 -12.14 8.03 5.21
CA ALA A 59 -12.42 8.14 3.77
C ALA A 59 -11.16 8.19 2.90
N ALA A 60 -9.98 8.37 3.50
CA ALA A 60 -8.70 8.34 2.83
C ALA A 60 -7.96 7.00 3.04
N TYR A 61 -8.60 6.01 3.68
CA TYR A 61 -7.98 4.74 4.01
C TYR A 61 -8.13 3.73 2.86
N HIS A 62 -7.03 3.08 2.53
CA HIS A 62 -6.96 2.09 1.45
C HIS A 62 -6.22 0.83 1.89
N GLN A 63 -6.60 -0.32 1.33
CA GLN A 63 -5.90 -1.60 1.52
C GLN A 63 -5.65 -2.29 0.18
N PHE A 64 -4.53 -2.99 0.10
CA PHE A 64 -4.06 -3.60 -1.13
C PHE A 64 -3.60 -5.02 -0.84
N LEU A 65 -4.13 -5.97 -1.60
CA LEU A 65 -3.61 -7.32 -1.67
C LEU A 65 -2.43 -7.35 -2.65
N VAL A 66 -1.30 -7.89 -2.21
CA VAL A 66 -0.19 -8.22 -3.11
C VAL A 66 -0.56 -9.45 -3.91
N VAL A 67 -0.60 -9.31 -5.24
CA VAL A 67 -1.02 -10.37 -6.17
C VAL A 67 0.07 -10.75 -7.17
N GLY A 68 1.05 -9.88 -7.40
CA GLY A 68 2.19 -10.09 -8.28
C GLY A 68 3.53 -9.97 -7.56
N ASP A 69 4.61 -10.10 -8.33
CA ASP A 69 5.97 -9.95 -7.81
C ASP A 69 6.36 -8.47 -7.69
N CYS A 70 6.13 -7.90 -6.51
CA CYS A 70 6.46 -6.52 -6.19
C CYS A 70 7.98 -6.25 -6.06
N VAL A 71 8.82 -7.29 -6.05
CA VAL A 71 10.28 -7.14 -6.02
C VAL A 71 10.83 -7.04 -7.44
N HIS A 72 10.29 -7.81 -8.37
CA HIS A 72 10.71 -7.82 -9.78
C HIS A 72 9.72 -7.08 -10.70
N ILE A 73 9.45 -5.81 -10.37
CA ILE A 73 8.50 -4.93 -11.06
C ILE A 73 8.68 -4.82 -12.58
N ARG A 74 9.93 -4.96 -13.07
CA ARG A 74 10.27 -4.87 -14.49
C ARG A 74 9.56 -5.94 -15.32
N ALA A 75 9.40 -7.14 -14.78
CA ALA A 75 8.72 -8.22 -15.50
C ALA A 75 7.24 -7.88 -15.76
N ALA A 76 6.56 -7.28 -14.78
CA ALA A 76 5.18 -6.82 -14.96
C ALA A 76 5.09 -5.65 -15.97
N TYR A 77 6.06 -4.73 -15.94
CA TYR A 77 6.16 -3.65 -16.93
C TYR A 77 6.33 -4.19 -18.36
N GLU A 78 7.22 -5.17 -18.56
CA GLU A 78 7.49 -5.74 -19.88
C GLU A 78 6.25 -6.42 -20.48
N CYS A 79 5.43 -7.04 -19.65
CA CYS A 79 4.16 -7.67 -20.01
C CYS A 79 2.97 -6.71 -20.11
N SER A 80 3.13 -5.43 -19.73
CA SER A 80 2.01 -4.48 -19.74
C SER A 80 1.67 -4.05 -21.17
N GLU A 81 0.37 -4.01 -21.47
CA GLU A 81 -0.19 -3.45 -22.72
C GLU A 81 -0.62 -1.97 -22.57
N ASP A 82 -0.51 -1.40 -21.36
CA ASP A 82 -0.86 0.01 -21.10
C ASP A 82 0.25 0.94 -21.63
N ALA A 83 0.09 1.41 -22.86
CA ALA A 83 1.07 2.28 -23.53
C ALA A 83 1.33 3.59 -22.78
N VAL A 84 0.33 4.14 -22.07
CA VAL A 84 0.49 5.39 -21.31
C VAL A 84 1.34 5.11 -20.07
N LEU A 85 1.02 4.07 -19.32
CA LEU A 85 1.80 3.62 -18.16
C LEU A 85 3.27 3.39 -18.52
N ARG A 86 3.50 2.70 -19.64
CA ARG A 86 4.85 2.37 -20.08
C ARG A 86 5.64 3.62 -20.38
N ARG A 87 5.04 4.55 -21.13
CA ARG A 87 5.66 5.85 -21.41
C ARG A 87 5.98 6.63 -20.14
N ASP A 88 5.03 6.72 -19.20
CA ASP A 88 5.25 7.42 -17.93
C ASP A 88 6.43 6.82 -17.16
N LEU A 89 6.54 5.48 -17.13
CA LEU A 89 7.64 4.78 -16.45
C LEU A 89 8.98 4.94 -17.19
N ASP A 90 8.99 4.83 -18.52
CA ASP A 90 10.18 5.03 -19.34
C ASP A 90 10.74 6.43 -19.13
N ASP A 91 9.90 7.46 -19.22
CA ASP A 91 10.30 8.86 -19.02
C ASP A 91 10.93 9.07 -17.62
N LEU A 92 10.37 8.45 -16.58
CA LEU A 92 10.87 8.58 -15.20
C LEU A 92 12.14 7.77 -14.93
N VAL A 93 12.30 6.61 -15.57
CA VAL A 93 13.50 5.79 -15.45
C VAL A 93 14.65 6.39 -16.26
N ASP A 94 14.39 6.89 -17.47
CA ASP A 94 15.39 7.46 -18.36
C ASP A 94 16.06 8.71 -17.76
N ILE A 95 15.31 9.53 -17.03
CA ILE A 95 15.86 10.67 -16.28
C ILE A 95 16.48 10.27 -14.93
N GLY A 96 16.46 8.98 -14.57
CA GLY A 96 17.03 8.44 -13.34
C GLY A 96 16.23 8.75 -12.07
N TYR A 97 14.96 9.16 -12.20
CA TYR A 97 14.12 9.45 -11.04
C TYR A 97 13.73 8.17 -10.29
N TYR A 98 13.46 7.10 -11.04
CA TYR A 98 13.23 5.76 -10.52
C TYR A 98 14.18 4.73 -11.14
N ARG A 99 14.27 3.57 -10.49
CA ARG A 99 15.11 2.46 -10.93
C ARG A 99 14.39 1.14 -10.80
N TRP A 100 14.54 0.28 -11.81
CA TRP A 100 13.96 -1.07 -11.81
C TRP A 100 14.52 -1.98 -10.71
N ASP A 101 15.77 -1.77 -10.32
CA ASP A 101 16.51 -2.60 -9.35
C ASP A 101 16.47 -2.03 -7.92
N ALA A 102 15.71 -0.96 -7.69
CA ALA A 102 15.58 -0.39 -6.35
C ALA A 102 14.78 -1.36 -5.45
N PRO A 103 15.29 -1.70 -4.26
CA PRO A 103 14.61 -2.61 -3.36
C PRO A 103 13.42 -1.92 -2.69
N ILE A 104 12.46 -2.72 -2.21
CA ILE A 104 11.51 -2.27 -1.20
C ILE A 104 12.27 -2.20 0.14
N PHE A 105 12.32 -1.01 0.74
CA PHE A 105 12.87 -0.87 2.09
C PHE A 105 11.78 -1.09 3.12
N ARG A 106 12.07 -1.86 4.16
CA ARG A 106 11.19 -2.11 5.31
C ARG A 106 11.80 -1.49 6.55
N GLY A 107 11.02 -0.73 7.31
CA GLY A 107 11.46 -0.10 8.55
C GLY A 107 10.34 0.14 9.54
N THR A 108 10.71 0.34 10.79
CA THR A 108 9.77 0.77 11.84
C THR A 108 9.63 2.29 11.79
N VAL A 109 8.39 2.77 11.80
CA VAL A 109 8.12 4.21 11.88
C VAL A 109 8.57 4.77 13.22
N ALA A 110 9.37 5.83 13.17
CA ALA A 110 9.82 6.55 14.35
C ALA A 110 8.71 7.42 14.96
N PRO A 111 8.81 7.78 16.26
CA PRO A 111 7.93 8.77 16.87
C PRO A 111 8.03 10.12 16.15
N ALA A 112 6.88 10.70 15.80
CA ALA A 112 6.80 12.05 15.21
C ALA A 112 5.40 12.62 15.42
N PHE A 113 5.25 13.94 15.29
CA PHE A 113 3.95 14.65 15.37
C PHE A 113 3.15 14.43 16.67
N GLY A 114 3.82 14.06 17.76
CA GLY A 114 3.18 13.76 19.05
C GLY A 114 2.75 12.30 19.21
N ASP A 115 2.95 11.48 18.18
CA ASP A 115 2.58 10.08 18.14
C ASP A 115 3.79 9.15 18.38
N PRO A 116 3.56 7.93 18.92
CA PRO A 116 4.63 7.00 19.29
C PRO A 116 5.30 6.31 18.11
N GLY A 117 4.66 6.25 16.94
CA GLY A 117 5.14 5.40 15.85
C GLY A 117 5.06 3.91 16.18
N GLY A 118 5.85 3.10 15.49
CA GLY A 118 5.92 1.64 15.72
C GLY A 118 5.35 0.77 14.61
N ALA A 119 4.61 1.34 13.65
CA ALA A 119 4.15 0.60 12.49
C ALA A 119 5.32 0.11 11.62
N THR A 120 5.16 -1.05 11.00
CA THR A 120 6.03 -1.51 9.92
C THR A 120 5.65 -0.77 8.63
N GLN A 121 6.53 0.11 8.14
CA GLN A 121 6.37 0.84 6.88
C GLN A 121 7.27 0.26 5.79
N LEU A 122 6.76 0.26 4.57
CA LEU A 122 7.47 -0.07 3.36
C LEU A 122 7.66 1.21 2.52
N LEU A 123 8.87 1.41 2.00
CA LEU A 123 9.17 2.37 0.94
C LEU A 123 9.33 1.61 -0.36
N LEU A 124 8.37 1.82 -1.27
CA LEU A 124 8.32 1.22 -2.58
C LEU A 124 9.28 1.93 -3.56
N PRO A 125 9.87 1.22 -4.53
CA PRO A 125 10.69 1.83 -5.58
C PRO A 125 9.90 2.76 -6.51
N LEU A 126 8.62 2.46 -6.75
CA LEU A 126 7.70 3.24 -7.58
C LEU A 126 6.46 3.68 -6.77
N PRO A 127 5.78 4.76 -7.17
CA PRO A 127 4.46 5.12 -6.65
C PRO A 127 3.47 3.95 -6.70
N LEU A 128 2.61 3.83 -5.70
CA LEU A 128 1.63 2.74 -5.56
C LEU A 128 0.64 2.70 -6.76
N THR A 129 0.33 3.84 -7.37
CA THR A 129 -0.43 3.90 -8.63
C THR A 129 0.16 3.03 -9.74
N PHE A 130 1.49 2.93 -9.84
CA PHE A 130 2.13 2.07 -10.83
C PHE A 130 1.98 0.59 -10.49
N TYR A 131 2.05 0.21 -9.21
CA TYR A 131 1.79 -1.17 -8.78
C TYR A 131 0.37 -1.61 -9.13
N LEU A 132 -0.62 -0.72 -8.94
CA LEU A 132 -2.00 -0.97 -9.32
C LEU A 132 -2.15 -1.16 -10.84
N ARG A 133 -1.61 -0.22 -11.63
CA ARG A 133 -1.70 -0.28 -13.09
C ARG A 133 -0.92 -1.44 -13.71
N LEU A 134 0.16 -1.88 -13.05
CA LEU A 134 0.92 -3.07 -13.42
C LEU A 134 0.27 -4.38 -12.96
N GLY A 135 -0.82 -4.32 -12.20
CA GLY A 135 -1.49 -5.51 -11.66
C GLY A 135 -0.66 -6.27 -10.62
N LEU A 136 0.29 -5.59 -9.97
CA LEU A 136 1.13 -6.15 -8.91
C LEU A 136 0.41 -6.18 -7.56
N VAL A 137 -0.46 -5.19 -7.36
CA VAL A 137 -1.36 -5.13 -6.22
C VAL A 137 -2.78 -4.87 -6.71
N ARG A 138 -3.75 -5.30 -5.91
CA ARG A 138 -5.17 -5.04 -6.14
C ARG A 138 -5.74 -4.37 -4.90
N GLU A 139 -6.47 -3.28 -5.09
CA GLU A 139 -7.22 -2.66 -4.00
C GLU A 139 -8.31 -3.61 -3.50
N LEU A 140 -8.37 -3.78 -2.19
CA LEU A 140 -9.41 -4.53 -1.51
C LEU A 140 -10.61 -3.61 -1.29
N ALA A 141 -11.81 -4.16 -1.47
CA ALA A 141 -13.01 -3.44 -1.07
C ALA A 141 -12.95 -3.20 0.45
N VAL A 142 -12.86 -1.94 0.85
CA VAL A 142 -13.04 -1.52 2.24
C VAL A 142 -14.45 -0.92 2.34
N PRO A 143 -15.42 -1.62 2.95
CA PRO A 143 -16.75 -1.06 3.21
C PRO A 143 -16.66 0.31 3.90
N GLY A 144 -17.32 1.31 3.32
CA GLY A 144 -17.34 2.69 3.84
C GLY A 144 -16.55 3.71 3.03
N ALA A 145 -15.66 3.29 2.12
CA ALA A 145 -15.13 4.15 1.08
C ALA A 145 -16.21 4.34 0.00
N SER A 146 -16.79 5.54 -0.08
CA SER A 146 -17.78 5.86 -1.11
C SER A 146 -17.10 5.90 -2.48
N ALA A 147 -17.75 5.32 -3.49
CA ALA A 147 -17.37 5.39 -4.90
C ALA A 147 -17.42 6.83 -5.44
#